data_AF-A0A392TA06-F1
#
_entry.id   AF-A0A392TA06-F1
#
_cell.length_a   1.000
_cell.length_b   1.000
_cell.length_c   1.000
_cell.angle_alpha   90.00
_cell.angle_beta   90.00
_cell.angle_gamma   90.00
#
_symmetry.space_group_name_H-M   'P 1'
#
loop_
_entity.id
_entity.type
_entity.pdbx_description
1 polymer ?
#
loop_
_entity_poly.entity_id
_entity_poly.type
_entity_poly.pdbx_seq_one_letter_code
_entity_poly.pdbx_strand_id
1 'polypeptide(L)' 'MAADVRRPKGQEKDEVGPSRRGSERRKKDKIRESKPPPSKFTRYTPLNALRERILAEVSSAAFRKAGIR' A
#
# COMPACT_ATOMS: atom_id res chain seq x y z
N MET A 1 -60.72 -21.76 14.43
CA MET A 1 -60.19 -22.17 13.11
C MET A 1 -58.67 -22.07 13.18
N ALA A 2 -57.98 -23.20 13.28
CA ALA A 2 -56.52 -23.27 13.30
C ALA A 2 -55.99 -23.10 11.87
N ALA A 3 -54.93 -22.31 11.71
CA ALA A 3 -54.18 -22.20 10.46
C ALA A 3 -52.79 -22.80 10.69
N ASP A 4 -52.55 -23.93 10.05
CA ASP A 4 -51.28 -24.66 10.04
C ASP A 4 -50.46 -24.19 8.84
N VAL A 5 -49.35 -23.47 9.05
CA VAL A 5 -48.46 -23.05 7.95
C VAL A 5 -46.99 -23.00 8.39
N ARG A 6 -46.28 -24.08 8.05
CA ARG A 6 -44.90 -24.15 7.52
C ARG A 6 -43.72 -24.05 8.51
N ARG A 7 -43.12 -25.23 8.75
CA ARG A 7 -41.81 -25.47 9.37
C ARG A 7 -40.65 -24.99 8.48
N PRO A 8 -39.77 -24.09 8.95
CA PRO A 8 -38.45 -23.89 8.35
C PRO A 8 -37.47 -24.94 8.88
N LYS A 9 -36.73 -25.56 7.95
CA LYS A 9 -35.67 -26.53 8.18
C LYS A 9 -34.32 -25.80 8.34
N GLY A 10 -33.55 -26.19 9.35
CA GLY A 10 -32.09 -26.18 9.31
C GLY A 10 -31.41 -25.01 10.00
N GLN A 11 -31.00 -25.22 11.26
CA GLN A 11 -29.89 -24.52 11.90
C GLN A 11 -29.55 -25.19 13.25
N GLU A 12 -28.96 -26.38 13.20
CA GLU A 12 -28.10 -26.86 14.29
C GLU A 12 -26.80 -27.31 13.63
N LYS A 13 -25.81 -26.42 13.62
CA LYS A 13 -24.43 -26.79 13.31
C LYS A 13 -23.83 -27.34 14.59
N ASP A 14 -23.63 -28.65 14.54
CA ASP A 14 -22.82 -29.52 15.38
C ASP A 14 -21.91 -28.84 16.41
N GLU A 15 -22.21 -29.13 17.68
CA GLU A 15 -21.20 -29.15 18.74
C GLU A 15 -20.23 -30.31 18.50
N VAL A 16 -19.03 -30.01 18.01
CA VAL A 16 -17.87 -30.91 18.12
C VAL A 16 -16.68 -30.08 18.58
N GLY A 17 -16.23 -30.38 19.80
CA GLY A 17 -15.23 -29.63 20.57
C GLY A 17 -13.82 -29.53 19.95
N PRO A 18 -12.89 -28.85 20.65
CA PRO A 18 -11.57 -28.54 20.11
C PRO A 18 -10.71 -29.80 20.00
N SER A 19 -10.62 -30.33 18.78
CA SER A 19 -9.75 -31.46 18.42
C SER A 19 -8.28 -31.03 18.34
N ARG A 20 -7.53 -31.42 19.37
CA ARG A 20 -6.17 -32.00 19.40
C ARG A 20 -5.05 -31.35 18.55
N ARG A 21 -4.09 -30.77 19.30
CA ARG A 21 -2.63 -30.65 19.06
C ARG A 21 -2.16 -30.25 17.66
N GLY A 22 -1.99 -28.94 17.45
CA GLY A 22 -1.25 -28.37 16.34
C GLY A 22 0.27 -28.34 16.59
N SER A 23 0.97 -29.22 15.88
CA SER A 23 2.42 -29.41 15.79
C SER A 23 3.30 -28.15 15.76
N GLU A 24 4.36 -28.13 16.58
CA GLU A 24 5.60 -27.38 16.34
C GLU A 24 6.21 -27.76 14.99
N ARG A 25 5.98 -26.96 13.95
CA ARG A 25 6.76 -27.08 12.71
C ARG A 25 7.14 -25.70 12.19
N ARG A 26 8.38 -25.34 12.54
CA ARG A 26 9.27 -24.32 11.95
C ARG A 26 8.70 -23.69 10.68
N LYS A 27 8.12 -22.49 10.81
CA LYS A 27 7.90 -21.60 9.67
C LYS A 27 9.26 -21.09 9.23
N LYS A 28 9.86 -21.85 8.32
CA LYS A 28 11.02 -21.46 7.51
C LYS A 28 10.86 -20.01 7.06
N ASP A 29 11.94 -19.29 7.25
CA ASP A 29 12.21 -17.92 6.83
C ASP A 29 11.71 -17.67 5.41
N LYS A 30 10.47 -17.22 5.29
CA LYS A 30 10.09 -16.41 4.15
C LYS A 30 10.63 -15.03 4.49
N ILE A 31 11.89 -14.80 4.14
CA ILE A 31 12.44 -13.46 3.99
C ILE A 31 11.59 -12.81 2.90
N ARG A 32 10.43 -12.29 3.30
CA ARG A 32 9.58 -11.45 2.48
C ARG A 32 10.43 -10.21 2.34
N GLU A 33 11.13 -10.07 1.21
CA GLU A 33 11.90 -8.86 0.89
C GLU A 33 11.03 -7.67 1.27
N SER A 34 11.41 -7.00 2.37
CA SER A 34 10.63 -5.88 2.87
C SER A 34 10.81 -4.81 1.81
N LYS A 35 9.74 -4.52 1.06
CA LYS A 35 9.77 -3.37 0.15
C LYS A 35 10.27 -2.17 0.96
N PRO A 36 11.23 -1.41 0.44
CA PRO A 36 11.71 -0.24 1.15
C PRO A 36 10.52 0.66 1.46
N PRO A 37 10.55 1.38 2.60
CA PRO A 37 9.50 2.32 2.92
C PRO A 37 9.30 3.26 1.73
N PRO A 38 8.04 3.59 1.38
CA PRO A 38 7.77 4.42 0.22
C PRO A 38 8.59 5.70 0.32
N SER A 39 9.41 5.95 -0.70
CA SER A 39 10.33 7.08 -0.70
C SER A 39 9.54 8.38 -0.58
N LYS A 40 9.91 9.21 0.39
CA LYS A 40 9.34 10.56 0.57
C LYS A 40 9.70 11.49 -0.60
N PHE A 41 10.69 11.10 -1.42
CA PHE A 41 11.20 11.87 -2.55
C PHE A 41 10.47 11.60 -3.88
N THR A 42 9.43 10.77 -3.90
CA THR A 42 8.64 10.53 -5.12
C THR A 42 7.67 11.66 -5.43
N ARG A 43 7.47 12.60 -4.49
CA ARG A 43 6.52 13.69 -4.65
C ARG A 43 7.14 14.77 -5.51
N TYR A 44 6.56 14.98 -6.69
CA TYR A 44 6.90 16.13 -7.52
C TYR A 44 6.57 17.42 -6.78
N THR A 45 7.55 18.29 -6.62
CA THR A 45 7.35 19.65 -6.15
C THR A 45 6.94 20.51 -7.36
N PRO A 46 5.74 21.11 -7.36
CA PRO A 46 5.34 22.03 -8.42
C PRO A 46 6.34 23.19 -8.54
N LEU A 47 6.61 23.59 -9.78
CA LEU A 47 7.49 24.73 -10.05
C LEU A 47 6.75 26.04 -9.74
N ASN A 48 7.47 27.02 -9.18
CA ASN A 48 6.95 28.36 -8.91
C ASN A 48 6.65 29.17 -10.19
N ALA A 49 7.21 28.75 -11.32
CA ALA A 49 7.02 29.33 -12.63
C ALA A 49 6.99 28.23 -13.71
N LEU A 50 6.51 28.56 -14.90
CA LEU A 50 6.57 27.63 -16.03
C LEU A 50 8.02 27.20 -16.31
N ARG A 51 8.21 25.92 -16.62
CA ARG A 51 9.51 25.32 -16.89
C ARG A 51 10.31 26.09 -17.94
N GLU A 52 9.65 26.49 -19.02
CA GLU A 52 10.26 27.25 -20.13
C GLU A 52 10.82 28.60 -19.67
N ARG A 53 10.14 29.27 -18.74
CA ARG A 53 10.60 30.55 -18.19
C ARG A 53 11.88 30.37 -17.38
N ILE A 54 11.94 29.33 -16.55
CA ILE A 54 13.13 29.02 -15.75
C ILE A 54 14.32 28.69 -16.66
N LEU A 55 14.11 27.88 -17.70
CA LEU A 55 15.18 27.52 -18.64
C LEU A 55 15.69 28.72 -19.44
N ALA A 56 14.80 29.62 -19.89
CA ALA A 56 15.20 30.84 -20.59
C ALA A 56 16.03 31.77 -19.70
N GLU A 57 15.65 31.95 -18.43
CA GLU A 57 16.39 32.74 -17.46
C GLU A 57 17.78 32.16 -17.18
N VAL A 58 17.87 30.85 -16.96
CA VAL A 58 19.17 30.17 -16.75
C VAL A 58 20.06 30.26 -17.98
N SER A 59 19.50 30.12 -19.18
CA SER A 59 20.22 30.22 -20.45
C SER A 59 20.77 31.62 -20.71
N SER A 60 19.99 32.65 -20.38
CA SER A 60 20.40 34.05 -20.55
C SER A 60 21.33 34.56 -19.46
N ALA A 61 21.31 33.94 -18.28
CA ALA A 61 22.14 34.34 -17.17
C ALA A 61 23.64 34.07 -17.42
N ALA A 62 24.47 35.05 -17.08
CA ALA A 62 25.89 35.07 -17.42
C ALA A 62 26.78 34.31 -16.41
N PHE A 63 26.37 33.11 -15.99
CA PHE A 63 27.08 32.31 -14.98
C PHE A 63 28.56 32.06 -15.34
N ARG A 64 28.83 31.80 -16.62
CA ARG A 64 30.18 31.61 -17.16
C ARG A 64 31.03 32.88 -17.09
N LYS A 65 30.45 34.05 -17.38
CA LYS A 65 31.16 35.34 -17.30
C LYS A 65 31.50 35.69 -15.85
N ALA A 66 30.66 35.25 -14.91
CA ALA A 66 30.89 35.38 -13.48
C ALA A 66 31.83 34.29 -12.91
N GLY A 67 32.38 33.38 -13.73
CA GLY A 67 33.28 32.32 -13.28
C GLY A 67 32.63 31.18 -12.50
N ILE A 68 31.30 31.10 -12.48
CA ILE A 68 30.53 30.07 -11.76
C ILE A 68 30.48 28.79 -12.64
N ARG A 69 30.80 27.65 -12.03
CA ARG A 69 31.04 26.39 -12.75
C ARG A 69 30.55 25.15 -12.02
#